data_AF-A0A0K3A8G2-F1
#
_entry.id   AF-A0A0K3A8G2-F1
#
_cell.length_a   1.000
_cell.length_b   1.000
_cell.length_c   1.000
_cell.angle_alpha   90.00
_cell.angle_beta   90.00
_cell.angle_gamma   90.00
#
_symmetry.space_group_name_H-M   'P 1'
#
loop_
_entity.id
_entity.type
_entity.pdbx_description
1 polymer ?
#
loop_
_entity_poly.entity_id
_entity_poly.type
_entity_poly.pdbx_seq_one_letter_code
_entity_poly.pdbx_strand_id
1 'polypeptide(L)'
;MSRANASGHFNLTARLLHWLMAAMILSMLFVGVGMVASVSQRPWLLDLHRPLGIAILLLAIVRLGNRLRHRPPPLPADLPWWQKTAALASHWLLYALMLAMPLLGWSMLSAGGYPIVVWPGAQLPPIAPHSPALYA
;
A
#
# COMPACT_ATOMS: atom_id res chain seq x y z
N MET A 1 8.04 40.01 -18.01
CA MET A 1 7.24 39.87 -16.77
C MET A 1 7.48 38.47 -16.20
N SER A 2 8.21 38.41 -15.08
CA SER A 2 8.69 37.18 -14.45
C SER A 2 7.55 36.37 -13.82
N ARG A 3 7.36 35.11 -14.23
CA ARG A 3 6.58 34.10 -13.48
C ARG A 3 7.53 33.20 -12.70
N ALA A 4 8.31 33.77 -11.79
CA ALA A 4 9.06 33.03 -10.80
C ALA A 4 8.28 33.05 -9.47
N ASN A 5 7.39 32.07 -9.29
CA ASN A 5 6.89 31.65 -7.98
C ASN A 5 6.04 30.37 -8.13
N ALA A 6 6.69 29.25 -8.46
CA ALA A 6 6.15 27.93 -8.14
C ALA A 6 6.80 27.51 -6.83
N SER A 7 6.17 27.82 -5.70
CA SER A 7 6.60 27.35 -4.39
C SER A 7 6.76 25.82 -4.42
N GLY A 8 7.99 25.32 -4.30
CA GLY A 8 8.39 23.91 -4.49
C GLY A 8 7.93 22.97 -3.39
N HIS A 9 6.62 22.92 -3.12
CA HIS A 9 6.05 22.13 -2.03
C HIS A 9 5.08 21.08 -2.58
N PHE A 10 5.06 19.93 -1.92
CA PHE A 10 4.03 18.91 -2.17
C PHE A 10 2.65 19.46 -1.83
N ASN A 11 1.66 19.15 -2.65
CA ASN A 11 0.27 19.50 -2.35
C ASN A 11 -0.18 18.87 -1.02
N LEU A 12 -1.18 19.45 -0.37
CA LEU A 12 -1.64 18.99 0.93
C LEU A 12 -2.09 17.51 0.90
N THR A 13 -2.84 17.12 -0.12
CA THR A 13 -3.31 15.74 -0.33
C THR A 13 -2.16 14.74 -0.37
N ALA A 14 -1.06 15.05 -1.06
CA ALA A 14 0.12 14.21 -1.15
C ALA A 14 0.78 14.02 0.21
N ARG A 15 0.88 15.08 1.02
CA ARG A 15 1.45 15.00 2.38
C ARG A 15 0.57 14.18 3.32
N LEU A 16 -0.74 14.41 3.30
CA LEU A 16 -1.70 13.65 4.10
C LEU A 16 -1.70 12.17 3.74
N LEU A 17 -1.80 11.84 2.45
CA LEU A 17 -1.72 10.46 1.97
C LEU A 17 -0.35 9.85 2.27
N HIS A 18 0.73 10.64 2.29
CA HIS A 18 2.05 10.13 2.64
C HIS A 18 2.11 9.62 4.08
N TRP A 19 1.76 10.48 5.03
CA TRP A 19 1.82 10.16 6.45
C TRP A 19 0.77 9.13 6.87
N LEU A 20 -0.43 9.17 6.27
CA LEU A 20 -1.44 8.15 6.49
C LEU A 20 -0.95 6.76 6.05
N MET A 21 -0.39 6.65 4.85
CA MET A 21 0.19 5.38 4.38
C MET A 21 1.34 4.91 5.26
N ALA A 22 2.22 5.82 5.71
CA ALA A 22 3.32 5.48 6.60
C ALA A 22 2.79 4.88 7.92
N ALA A 23 1.80 5.52 8.54
CA ALA A 23 1.17 5.00 9.76
C ALA A 23 0.55 3.61 9.53
N MET A 24 -0.24 3.45 8.47
CA MET A 24 -0.91 2.17 8.17
C MET A 24 0.05 1.04 7.86
N ILE A 25 1.12 1.30 7.09
CA ILE A 25 2.12 0.28 6.76
C ILE A 25 2.92 -0.13 8.00
N LEU A 26 3.28 0.83 8.87
CA LEU A 26 3.93 0.51 10.14
C LEU A 26 3.02 -0.31 11.05
N SER A 27 1.74 0.05 11.17
CA SER A 27 0.76 -0.77 11.90
C SER A 27 0.67 -2.18 11.30
N MET A 28 0.58 -2.29 9.97
CA MET A 28 0.50 -3.58 9.27
C MET A 28 1.73 -4.45 9.50
N LEU A 29 2.93 -3.85 9.59
CA LEU A 29 4.17 -4.54 9.93
C LEU A 29 4.09 -5.18 11.31
N PHE A 30 3.69 -4.42 12.34
CA PHE A 30 3.58 -4.94 13.70
C PHE A 30 2.45 -5.96 13.86
N VAL A 31 1.31 -5.76 13.16
CA VAL A 31 0.23 -6.76 13.10
C VAL A 31 0.75 -8.07 12.50
N GLY A 32 1.47 -8.01 11.38
CA GLY A 32 2.06 -9.18 10.73
C GLY A 32 3.07 -9.90 11.62
N VAL A 33 3.96 -9.17 12.29
CA VAL A 33 4.90 -9.74 13.26
C VAL A 33 4.13 -10.42 14.41
N GLY A 34 3.09 -9.78 14.95
CA GLY A 34 2.25 -10.35 16.00
C GLY A 34 1.56 -11.66 15.59
N MET A 35 1.08 -11.76 14.35
CA MET A 35 0.43 -12.97 13.83
C MET A 35 1.37 -14.18 13.81
N VAL A 36 2.66 -13.95 13.60
CA VAL A 36 3.70 -14.99 13.60
C VAL A 36 4.18 -15.27 15.03
N ALA A 37 4.29 -14.24 15.87
CA ALA A 37 4.83 -14.36 17.22
C ALA A 37 3.84 -14.98 18.23
N SER A 38 2.53 -14.93 18.00
CA SER A 38 1.52 -15.42 18.95
C SER A 38 0.38 -16.17 18.27
N VAL A 39 0.28 -17.47 18.56
CA VAL A 39 -0.84 -18.31 18.07
C VAL A 39 -2.17 -17.90 18.73
N SER A 40 -2.17 -17.52 20.00
CA SER A 40 -3.39 -17.13 20.73
C SER A 40 -3.98 -15.81 20.24
N GLN A 41 -3.15 -14.84 19.86
CA GLN A 41 -3.59 -13.53 19.36
C GLN A 41 -3.87 -13.53 17.84
N ARG A 42 -3.38 -14.55 17.12
CA ARG A 42 -3.48 -14.64 15.65
C ARG A 42 -4.90 -14.46 15.10
N PRO A 43 -5.97 -15.02 15.68
CA PRO A 43 -7.32 -14.85 15.13
C PRO A 43 -7.76 -13.38 15.08
N TRP A 44 -7.62 -12.66 16.20
CA TRP A 44 -7.96 -11.24 16.26
C TRP A 44 -7.06 -10.39 15.37
N LEU A 45 -5.76 -10.70 15.31
CA LEU A 45 -4.83 -10.00 14.41
C LEU A 45 -5.17 -10.23 12.94
N LEU A 46 -5.67 -11.40 12.54
CA LEU A 46 -6.16 -11.67 11.18
C LEU A 46 -7.42 -10.84 10.86
N ASP A 47 -8.32 -10.66 11.83
CA ASP A 47 -9.50 -9.81 11.70
C ASP A 47 -9.13 -8.34 11.50
N LEU A 48 -7.99 -7.90 12.03
CA LEU A 48 -7.45 -6.56 11.77
C LEU A 48 -6.65 -6.50 10.45
N HIS A 49 -5.83 -7.51 10.16
CA HIS A 49 -4.89 -7.54 9.04
C HIS A 49 -5.60 -7.47 7.68
N ARG A 50 -6.66 -8.26 7.49
CA ARG A 50 -7.40 -8.35 6.22
C ARG A 50 -8.01 -7.02 5.79
N PRO A 51 -8.88 -6.36 6.59
CA PRO A 51 -9.46 -5.07 6.20
C PRO A 51 -8.40 -3.97 6.12
N LEU A 52 -7.36 -3.99 6.96
CA LEU A 52 -6.27 -3.03 6.89
C LEU A 52 -5.51 -3.14 5.56
N GLY A 53 -5.24 -4.37 5.08
CA GLY A 53 -4.63 -4.61 3.78
C GLY A 53 -5.45 -4.07 2.61
N ILE A 54 -6.78 -4.26 2.62
CA ILE A 54 -7.69 -3.70 1.61
C ILE A 54 -7.71 -2.17 1.67
N ALA A 55 -7.72 -1.58 2.88
CA ALA A 55 -7.66 -0.13 3.04
C ALA A 55 -6.35 0.46 2.48
N ILE A 56 -5.21 -0.19 2.74
CA ILE A 56 -3.91 0.19 2.17
C ILE A 56 -3.95 0.11 0.64
N LEU A 57 -4.53 -0.94 0.06
CA LEU A 57 -4.66 -1.09 -1.39
C LEU A 57 -5.45 0.07 -2.01
N LEU A 58 -6.62 0.39 -1.46
CA LEU A 58 -7.47 1.48 -1.96
C LEU A 58 -6.76 2.84 -1.83
N LEU A 59 -6.12 3.11 -0.70
CA LEU A 59 -5.38 4.36 -0.49
C LEU A 59 -4.12 4.44 -1.36
N ALA A 60 -3.46 3.32 -1.64
CA ALA A 60 -2.34 3.26 -2.57
C ALA A 60 -2.78 3.64 -3.99
N ILE A 61 -3.95 3.18 -4.45
CA ILE A 61 -4.53 3.56 -5.75
C ILE A 61 -4.83 5.06 -5.78
N VAL A 62 -5.48 5.60 -4.74
CA VAL A 62 -5.77 7.05 -4.63
C VAL A 62 -4.48 7.86 -4.63
N ARG A 63 -3.47 7.42 -3.87
CA ARG A 63 -2.16 8.06 -3.78
C ARG A 63 -1.42 8.04 -5.11
N LEU A 64 -1.44 6.92 -5.83
CA LEU A 64 -0.87 6.81 -7.17
C LEU A 64 -1.60 7.75 -8.14
N GLY A 65 -2.93 7.76 -8.12
CA GLY A 65 -3.74 8.69 -8.92
C GLY A 65 -3.39 10.16 -8.65
N ASN A 66 -3.23 10.54 -7.36
CA ASN A 66 -2.79 11.88 -6.99
C ASN A 66 -1.39 12.20 -7.52
N ARG A 67 -0.44 11.26 -7.44
CA ARG A 67 0.93 11.46 -7.97
C ARG A 67 0.96 11.62 -9.49
N LEU A 68 0.11 10.89 -10.21
CA LEU A 68 0.02 11.00 -11.66
C LEU A 68 -0.61 12.32 -12.10
N ARG A 69 -1.59 12.83 -11.34
CA ARG A 69 -2.25 14.13 -11.61
C ARG A 69 -1.41 15.34 -11.17
N HIS A 70 -0.66 15.20 -10.09
CA HIS A 70 0.17 16.27 -9.53
C HIS A 70 1.62 15.84 -9.50
N ARG A 71 2.38 16.30 -10.51
CA ARG A 71 3.81 16.00 -10.60
C ARG A 71 4.55 16.54 -9.38
N PRO A 72 5.41 15.74 -8.73
CA PRO A 72 6.21 16.22 -7.60
C PRO A 72 7.20 17.31 -8.06
N PRO A 73 7.64 18.19 -7.15
CA PRO A 73 8.71 19.15 -7.45
C PRO A 73 9.94 18.45 -8.03
N PRO A 74 10.68 19.11 -8.95
CA PRO A 74 11.88 18.52 -9.54
C PRO A 74 12.95 18.29 -8.47
N LEU A 75 13.75 17.23 -8.66
CA LEU A 75 14.92 16.98 -7.82
C LEU A 75 15.99 18.06 -8.06
N PRO A 76 16.83 18.37 -7.06
CA PRO A 76 17.96 19.28 -7.21
C PRO A 76 18.84 18.92 -8.42
N ALA A 77 19.28 19.94 -9.16
CA ALA A 77 20.02 19.75 -10.41
C ALA A 77 21.40 19.10 -10.18
N ASP A 78 22.03 19.45 -9.07
CA ASP A 78 23.33 19.02 -8.57
C ASP A 78 23.34 17.60 -7.99
N LEU A 79 22.18 16.95 -7.82
CA LEU A 79 22.11 15.61 -7.25
C LEU A 79 22.79 14.57 -8.19
N PRO A 80 23.68 13.70 -7.67
CA PRO A 80 24.31 12.65 -8.47
C PRO A 80 23.28 11.74 -9.17
N TRP A 81 23.59 11.30 -10.38
CA TRP A 81 22.66 10.52 -11.19
C TRP A 81 22.17 9.24 -10.48
N TRP A 82 23.05 8.56 -9.73
CA TRP A 82 22.73 7.35 -9.00
C TRP A 82 21.77 7.59 -7.82
N GLN A 83 21.84 8.77 -7.18
CA GLN A 83 20.89 9.15 -6.12
C GLN A 83 19.52 9.46 -6.73
N LYS A 84 19.50 10.14 -7.89
CA LYS A 84 18.25 10.42 -8.63
C LYS A 84 17.56 9.12 -9.05
N THR A 85 18.32 8.17 -9.61
CA THR A 85 17.77 6.87 -10.04
C THR A 85 17.32 6.04 -8.84
N ALA A 86 18.11 5.95 -7.77
CA ALA A 86 17.73 5.24 -6.55
C ALA A 86 16.44 5.79 -5.92
N ALA A 87 16.31 7.12 -5.83
CA ALA A 87 15.11 7.75 -5.30
C ALA A 87 13.87 7.40 -6.14
N LEU A 88 13.97 7.46 -7.47
CA LEU A 88 12.87 7.11 -8.38
C LEU A 88 12.53 5.62 -8.31
N ALA A 89 13.55 4.75 -8.36
CA ALA A 89 13.40 3.31 -8.33
C ALA A 89 12.73 2.85 -7.03
N SER A 90 13.23 3.29 -5.87
CA SER A 90 12.64 2.97 -4.57
C SER A 90 11.19 3.43 -4.47
N HIS A 91 10.86 4.61 -5.01
CA HIS A 91 9.51 5.14 -4.95
C HIS A 91 8.52 4.29 -5.77
N TRP A 92 8.92 3.86 -6.97
CA TRP A 92 8.10 2.97 -7.79
C TRP A 92 8.03 1.55 -7.26
N LEU A 93 9.14 1.04 -6.72
CA LEU A 93 9.17 -0.25 -6.04
C LEU A 93 8.19 -0.27 -4.85
N LEU A 94 8.18 0.78 -4.03
CA LEU A 94 7.24 0.90 -2.92
C LEU A 94 5.78 0.92 -3.40
N TYR A 95 5.46 1.62 -4.50
CA TYR A 95 4.11 1.53 -5.08
C TYR A 95 3.77 0.12 -5.54
N ALA A 96 4.69 -0.56 -6.23
CA ALA A 96 4.48 -1.93 -6.67
C ALA A 96 4.21 -2.86 -5.47
N LEU A 97 5.00 -2.76 -4.40
CA LEU A 97 4.82 -3.57 -3.20
C LEU A 97 3.52 -3.26 -2.45
N MET A 98 3.16 -1.98 -2.33
CA MET A 98 1.90 -1.55 -1.68
C MET A 98 0.66 -2.07 -2.41
N LEU A 99 0.74 -2.28 -3.73
CA LEU A 99 -0.35 -2.83 -4.53
C LEU A 99 -0.31 -4.36 -4.57
N ALA A 100 0.87 -4.94 -4.82
CA ALA A 100 1.04 -6.37 -4.99
C ALA A 100 0.78 -7.16 -3.71
N MET A 101 1.29 -6.72 -2.55
CA MET A 101 1.17 -7.49 -1.31
C MET A 101 -0.29 -7.71 -0.87
N PRO A 102 -1.19 -6.69 -0.85
CA PRO A 102 -2.60 -6.92 -0.54
C PRO A 102 -3.31 -7.77 -1.59
N LEU A 103 -2.98 -7.61 -2.87
CA LEU A 103 -3.55 -8.43 -3.94
C LEU A 103 -3.14 -9.90 -3.81
N LEU A 104 -1.89 -10.18 -3.45
CA LEU A 104 -1.39 -11.52 -3.17
C LEU A 104 -2.11 -12.14 -1.97
N GLY A 105 -2.32 -11.37 -0.89
CA GLY A 105 -3.11 -11.83 0.26
C GLY A 105 -4.56 -12.14 -0.12
N TRP A 106 -5.19 -11.29 -0.93
CA TRP A 106 -6.55 -11.52 -1.43
C TRP A 106 -6.61 -12.73 -2.36
N SER A 107 -5.66 -12.92 -3.27
CA SER A 107 -5.61 -14.11 -4.13
C SER A 107 -5.40 -15.38 -3.32
N MET A 108 -4.56 -15.34 -2.28
CA MET A 108 -4.34 -16.48 -1.38
C MET A 108 -5.63 -16.85 -0.64
N LEU A 109 -6.36 -15.87 -0.07
CA LEU A 109 -7.67 -16.14 0.55
C LEU A 109 -8.68 -16.72 -0.46
N SER A 110 -8.70 -16.18 -1.68
CA SER A 110 -9.57 -16.65 -2.76
C SER A 110 -9.27 -18.12 -3.11
N ALA A 111 -7.98 -18.46 -3.25
CA ALA A 111 -7.52 -19.81 -3.57
C ALA A 111 -7.83 -20.81 -2.44
N GLY A 112 -7.78 -20.36 -1.18
CA GLY A 112 -8.12 -21.17 -0.01
C GLY A 112 -9.62 -21.26 0.29
N GLY A 113 -10.48 -20.57 -0.48
CA GLY A 113 -11.93 -20.61 -0.30
C GLY A 113 -12.41 -19.85 0.93
N TYR A 114 -11.57 -18.97 1.49
CA TYR A 114 -11.91 -18.16 2.64
C TYR A 114 -12.70 -16.92 2.21
N PRO A 115 -13.78 -16.55 2.93
CA PRO A 115 -14.49 -15.31 2.66
C PRO A 115 -13.58 -14.11 2.94
N ILE A 116 -13.56 -13.16 2.01
CA ILE A 116 -12.79 -11.91 2.13
C ILE A 116 -13.68 -10.84 2.76
N VAL A 117 -13.81 -10.93 4.08
CA VAL A 117 -14.65 -10.01 4.88
C VAL A 117 -13.89 -8.71 5.13
N VAL A 118 -14.46 -7.58 4.68
CA VAL A 118 -13.89 -6.23 4.93
C VAL A 118 -14.60 -5.55 6.10
N TRP A 119 -15.91 -5.78 6.22
CA TRP A 119 -16.76 -5.33 7.32
C TRP A 119 -17.82 -6.41 7.57
N PRO A 120 -18.46 -6.47 8.75
CA PRO A 120 -19.59 -7.38 8.97
C PRO A 120 -20.65 -7.19 7.87
N GLY A 121 -20.94 -8.25 7.11
CA GLY A 121 -21.88 -8.22 5.98
C GLY A 121 -21.32 -7.75 4.63
N ALA A 122 -20.08 -7.26 4.57
CA ALA A 122 -19.42 -6.85 3.33
C ALA A 122 -18.27 -7.82 2.98
N GLN A 123 -18.49 -8.61 1.93
CA GLN A 123 -17.53 -9.57 1.40
C GLN A 123 -17.12 -9.18 -0.02
N LEU A 124 -15.82 -9.24 -0.30
CA LEU A 124 -15.30 -9.04 -1.64
C LEU A 124 -15.37 -10.34 -2.45
N PRO A 125 -15.58 -10.25 -3.78
CA PRO A 125 -15.53 -11.43 -4.63
C PRO A 125 -14.11 -12.03 -4.65
N PRO A 126 -13.98 -13.34 -4.88
CA PRO A 126 -12.68 -13.95 -5.10
C PRO A 126 -12.04 -13.40 -6.39
N ILE A 127 -10.72 -13.24 -6.37
CA ILE A 127 -9.92 -12.77 -7.54
C ILE A 127 -9.05 -13.87 -8.14
N ALA A 128 -9.07 -15.06 -7.56
CA ALA A 128 -8.35 -16.25 -8.02
C ALA A 128 -9.25 -17.49 -7.83
N PRO A 129 -9.08 -18.55 -8.65
CA PRO A 129 -9.86 -19.76 -8.52
C PRO A 129 -9.50 -20.52 -7.24
N HIS A 130 -10.48 -21.19 -6.65
CA HIS A 130 -10.27 -22.10 -5.54
C HIS A 130 -9.37 -23.25 -5.97
N SER A 131 -8.14 -23.31 -5.44
CA SER A 131 -7.13 -24.28 -5.83
C SER A 131 -6.09 -24.43 -4.72
N PRO A 132 -5.94 -25.63 -4.14
CA PRO A 132 -4.88 -25.90 -3.16
C PRO A 132 -3.48 -25.61 -3.70
N ALA A 133 -3.27 -25.79 -5.00
CA ALA A 133 -1.98 -25.51 -5.66
C ALA A 133 -1.66 -24.02 -5.74
N LEU A 134 -2.66 -23.13 -5.65
CA LEU A 134 -2.49 -21.67 -5.65
C LEU A 134 -2.56 -21.07 -4.23
N TYR A 135 -2.86 -21.89 -3.22
CA TYR A 135 -2.97 -21.47 -1.82
C TYR A 135 -1.62 -21.49 -1.07
N ALA A 136 -0.60 -22.13 -1.65
CA ALA A 136 0.71 -22.34 -1.05
C ALA A 136 1.78 -21.38 -1.59
#